data_AF-A0A354NYX3-F1
#
_entry.id   AF-A0A354NYX3-F1
#
_cell.length_a   1.000
_cell.length_b   1.000
_cell.length_c   1.000
_cell.angle_alpha   90.00
_cell.angle_beta   90.00
_cell.angle_gamma   90.00
#
_symmetry.space_group_name_H-M   'P 1'
#
loop_
_entity.id
_entity.type
_entity.pdbx_description
1 polymer ?
#
loop_
_entity_poly.entity_id
_entity_poly.type
_entity_poly.pdbx_seq_one_letter_code
_entity_poly.pdbx_strand_id
1 'polypeptide(L)' 'MINDAINIREATRQDTDQIVQFQQSMAQEAEGKSLDEPLLRRGVASVFDSDDKGFYLVAEADGEVVGSLLITYEWSDWRN' A
#
# COMPACT_ATOMS: atom_id res chain seq x y z
N MET A 1 11.53 -21.80 17.30
CA MET A 1 11.57 -20.33 17.17
C MET A 1 11.58 -20.06 15.69
N ILE A 2 10.47 -19.59 15.12
CA ILE A 2 10.46 -19.23 13.70
C ILE A 2 11.07 -17.83 13.66
N ASN A 3 12.16 -17.71 12.90
CA ASN A 3 12.74 -16.43 12.59
C ASN A 3 11.99 -15.98 11.33
N ASP A 4 10.83 -15.34 11.49
CA ASP A 4 10.02 -14.85 10.37
C ASP A 4 10.80 -13.73 9.71
N ALA A 5 11.65 -14.10 8.75
CA ALA A 5 12.45 -13.16 8.00
C ALA A 5 11.49 -12.31 7.17
N ILE A 6 11.25 -11.08 7.62
CA ILE A 6 10.44 -10.13 6.86
C ILE A 6 11.22 -9.71 5.62
N ASN A 7 10.65 -10.02 4.46
CA ASN A 7 11.15 -9.52 3.19
C ASN A 7 10.38 -8.25 2.81
N ILE A 8 11.09 -7.18 2.50
CA ILE A 8 10.49 -5.94 2.00
C ILE A 8 10.74 -5.87 0.49
N ARG A 9 9.67 -5.72 -0.28
CA ARG A 9 9.74 -5.59 -1.75
C ARG A 9 8.78 -4.53 -2.25
N GLU A 10 9.02 -4.02 -3.45
CA GLU A 10 8.00 -3.28 -4.18
C GLU A 10 6.79 -4.18 -4.44
N ALA A 11 5.60 -3.60 -4.27
CA ALA A 11 4.37 -4.29 -4.54
C ALA A 11 4.17 -4.46 -6.06
N THR A 12 3.50 -5.53 -6.43
CA THR A 12 3.03 -5.76 -7.78
C THR A 12 1.51 -5.62 -7.82
N ARG A 13 0.93 -5.57 -9.03
CA ARG A 13 -0.53 -5.56 -9.19
C ARG A 13 -1.23 -6.74 -8.51
N GLN A 14 -0.53 -7.87 -8.30
CA GLN A 14 -1.11 -9.05 -7.62
C GLN A 14 -1.40 -8.78 -6.14
N ASP A 15 -0.70 -7.82 -5.51
CA ASP A 15 -0.88 -7.47 -4.10
C ASP A 15 -2.08 -6.52 -3.86
N THR A 16 -2.82 -6.15 -4.92
CA THR A 16 -3.92 -5.14 -4.85
C THR A 16 -4.98 -5.52 -3.81
N ASP A 17 -5.37 -6.80 -3.75
CA ASP A 17 -6.42 -7.24 -2.83
C ASP A 17 -6.00 -7.05 -1.36
N GLN A 18 -4.78 -7.45 -1.02
CA GLN A 18 -4.23 -7.31 0.33
C GLN A 18 -4.06 -5.83 0.70
N ILE A 19 -3.56 -5.00 -0.22
CA ILE A 19 -3.40 -3.55 0.02
C ILE A 19 -4.76 -2.86 0.23
N VAL A 20 -5.80 -3.22 -0.53
CA VAL A 20 -7.16 -2.70 -0.34
C VAL A 20 -7.70 -3.08 1.04
N GLN A 21 -7.49 -4.32 1.47
CA GLN A 21 -7.89 -4.76 2.82
C GLN A 21 -7.16 -3.97 3.91
N PHE A 22 -5.85 -3.78 3.79
CA PHE A 22 -5.09 -2.99 4.77
C PHE A 22 -5.53 -1.53 4.83
N GLN A 23 -5.80 -0.90 3.69
CA GLN A 23 -6.31 0.47 3.64
C GLN A 23 -7.70 0.58 4.30
N GLN A 24 -8.58 -0.39 4.06
CA GLN A 24 -9.90 -0.44 4.70
C GLN A 24 -9.78 -0.61 6.22
N SER A 25 -8.96 -1.55 6.68
CA SER A 25 -8.71 -1.79 8.11
C SER A 25 -8.10 -0.57 8.79
N MET A 26 -7.11 0.06 8.15
CA MET A 26 -6.45 1.26 8.67
C MET A 26 -7.43 2.44 8.80
N ALA A 27 -8.26 2.69 7.78
CA ALA A 27 -9.26 3.76 7.82
C ALA A 27 -10.32 3.52 8.92
N GLN A 28 -10.70 2.25 9.13
CA GLN A 28 -11.64 1.87 10.18
C GLN A 28 -11.02 2.01 11.58
N GLU A 29 -9.77 1.61 11.77
CA GLU A 29 -9.07 1.67 13.07
C GLU A 29 -8.72 3.11 13.47
N ALA A 30 -8.15 3.89 12.56
CA ALA A 30 -7.66 5.23 12.86
C ALA A 30 -8.77 6.29 12.87
N GLU A 31 -9.76 6.14 11.98
CA GLU A 31 -10.76 7.19 11.73
C GLU A 31 -12.21 6.71 11.82
N GLY A 32 -12.46 5.42 12.08
CA GLY A 32 -13.81 4.87 12.12
C GLY A 32 -14.53 4.87 10.77
N LYS A 33 -13.79 4.99 9.66
CA LYS A 33 -14.35 5.13 8.31
C LYS A 33 -14.42 3.80 7.58
N SER A 34 -15.55 3.58 6.90
CA SER A 34 -15.68 2.56 5.86
C SER A 34 -15.52 3.22 4.50
N LEU A 35 -14.53 2.79 3.71
CA LEU A 35 -14.29 3.32 2.37
C LEU A 35 -15.15 2.57 1.34
N ASP A 36 -15.49 3.24 0.24
CA ASP A 36 -16.12 2.61 -0.93
C ASP A 36 -15.09 1.68 -1.61
N GLU A 37 -15.29 0.37 -1.49
CA GLU A 37 -14.30 -0.61 -1.95
C GLU A 37 -14.01 -0.52 -3.45
N PRO A 38 -15.01 -0.41 -4.36
CA PRO A 38 -14.73 -0.22 -5.79
C PRO A 38 -13.86 1.02 -6.07
N LEU A 39 -14.12 2.14 -5.40
CA LEU A 39 -13.33 3.36 -5.53
C LEU A 39 -11.92 3.20 -4.97
N LEU A 40 -11.79 2.62 -3.77
CA LEU A 40 -10.51 2.34 -3.12
C LEU A 40 -9.63 1.46 -4.00
N ARG A 41 -10.19 0.36 -4.52
CA ARG A 41 -9.50 -0.56 -5.42
C ARG A 41 -9.00 0.12 -6.69
N ARG A 42 -9.81 0.99 -7.31
CA ARG A 42 -9.35 1.79 -8.46
C ARG A 42 -8.21 2.72 -8.09
N GLY A 43 -8.29 3.35 -6.91
CA GLY A 43 -7.22 4.20 -6.37
C GLY A 43 -5.90 3.46 -6.23
N VAL A 44 -5.90 2.33 -5.50
CA VAL A 44 -4.75 1.45 -5.31
C VAL A 44 -4.20 0.97 -6.65
N ALA A 45 -5.05 0.45 -7.53
CA ALA A 45 -4.65 -0.05 -8.84
C ALA A 45 -3.95 1.03 -9.69
N SER A 46 -4.41 2.28 -9.59
CA SER A 46 -3.91 3.38 -10.40
C SER A 46 -2.47 3.80 -10.09
N VAL A 47 -1.94 3.42 -8.92
CA VAL A 47 -0.52 3.63 -8.57
C VAL A 47 0.38 2.75 -9.44
N PHE A 48 -0.06 1.54 -9.79
CA PHE A 48 0.69 0.65 -10.68
C PHE A 48 0.62 1.05 -12.16
N ASP A 49 -0.23 2.02 -12.49
CA ASP A 49 -0.46 2.50 -13.86
C ASP A 49 0.24 3.85 -14.14
N SER A 50 0.85 4.48 -13.12
CA SER A 50 1.34 5.86 -13.18
C SER A 50 2.59 6.03 -12.33
N ASP A 51 3.72 6.32 -12.96
CA ASP A 51 5.01 6.51 -12.28
C ASP A 51 5.07 7.79 -11.43
N ASP A 52 4.21 8.76 -11.69
CA ASP A 52 4.11 10.02 -10.94
C ASP A 52 3.28 9.92 -9.64
N LYS A 53 2.51 8.83 -9.46
CA LYS A 53 1.67 8.64 -8.26
C LYS A 53 2.40 8.02 -7.08
N GLY A 54 3.63 7.58 -7.28
CA GLY A 54 4.42 6.88 -6.27
C GLY A 54 4.41 5.37 -6.44
N PHE A 55 4.77 4.67 -5.37
CA PHE A 55 4.88 3.22 -5.38
C PHE A 55 4.55 2.63 -4.00
N TYR A 56 4.12 1.38 -4.00
CA TYR A 56 3.88 0.62 -2.78
C TYR A 56 5.09 -0.24 -2.43
N LEU A 57 5.44 -0.30 -1.16
CA LEU A 57 6.23 -1.37 -0.57
C LEU A 57 5.30 -2.33 0.17
N VAL A 58 5.61 -3.62 0.15
CA VAL A 58 4.94 -4.63 0.99
C VAL A 58 5.96 -5.36 1.85
N ALA A 59 5.52 -5.72 3.05
CA ALA A 59 6.22 -6.64 3.93
C ALA A 59 5.65 -8.04 3.74
N GLU A 60 6.51 -9.01 3.46
CA GLU A 60 6.14 -10.41 3.25
C GLU A 60 6.77 -11.28 4.34
N ALA A 61 5.96 -12.15 4.94
CA ALA A 61 6.36 -13.13 5.94
C ALA A 61 5.73 -14.48 5.57
N ASP A 62 6.53 -15.55 5.49
CA ASP A 62 6.07 -16.89 5.13
C ASP A 62 5.24 -16.97 3.82
N GLY A 63 5.59 -16.12 2.85
CA GLY A 63 4.91 -16.04 1.55
C GLY A 63 3.62 -15.22 1.55
N GLU A 64 3.23 -14.67 2.70
CA GLU A 64 2.04 -13.85 2.87
C GLU A 64 2.43 -12.37 3.03
N VAL A 65 1.68 -11.49 2.36
CA VAL A 65 1.83 -10.05 2.54
C VAL A 65 1.17 -9.65 3.85
N VAL A 66 1.96 -9.10 4.78
CA VAL A 66 1.53 -8.77 6.15
C VAL A 66 1.47 -7.26 6.44
N GLY A 67 1.88 -6.42 5.48
CA GLY A 67 1.77 -4.98 5.58
C GLY A 67 2.08 -4.27 4.27
N SER A 68 1.65 -3.01 4.16
CA SER A 68 1.91 -2.17 2.99
C SER A 68 2.21 -0.73 3.37
N LEU A 69 3.05 -0.06 2.57
CA LEU A 69 3.35 1.37 2.68
C LEU A 69 3.24 2.01 1.30
N LEU A 70 2.42 3.06 1.16
CA LEU A 70 2.42 3.91 -0.02
C LEU A 70 3.43 5.04 0.17
N ILE A 71 4.33 5.23 -0.79
CA ILE A 71 5.20 6.40 -0.88
C ILE A 71 4.75 7.23 -2.07
N THR A 72 4.34 8.47 -1.83
CA THR A 72 3.98 9.44 -2.87
C THR A 72 5.06 10.50 -3.03
N TYR A 73 5.15 11.08 -4.23
CA TYR A 73 6.07 12.17 -4.50
C TYR A 73 5.40 13.52 -4.25
N GLU A 74 6.11 14.43 -3.60
CA GLU A 74 5.73 15.84 -3.49
C GLU A 74 6.94 16.69 -3.83
N TRP A 75 6.82 17.54 -4.85
CA TRP A 75 7.87 18.49 -5.18
C TRP A 75 7.82 19.67 -4.20
N SER A 76 8.92 19.90 -3.49
CA SER A 76 9.10 21.07 -2.65
C SER A 76 10.18 21.96 -3.23
N ASP A 77 9.79 23.13 -3.70
CA ASP A 77 10.72 24.18 -4.07
C ASP A 77 11.11 25.02 -2.85
N TRP A 78 11.86 24.41 -1.95
CA TRP A 78 12.24 25.08 -0.70
C TRP A 78 13.44 26.02 -0.87
N ARG A 79 14.16 25.97 -2.01
CA ARG A 79 15.40 26.73 -2.27
C ARG A 79 15.81 26.97 -3.75
N ASN A 80 14.99 26.77 -4.79
CA ASN A 80 15.41 27.22 -6.13
C ASN A 80 15.54 28.74 -6.21
#